data_AF-G1U8A8-F1
#
_entry.id   AF-G1U8A8-F1
#
_cell.length_a   1.000
_cell.length_b   1.000
_cell.length_c   1.000
_cell.angle_alpha   90.00
_cell.angle_beta   90.00
_cell.angle_gamma   90.00
#
_symmetry.space_group_name_H-M   'P 1'
#
loop_
_entity.id
_entity.type
_entity.pdbx_description
1 polymer ?
#
loop_
_entity_poly.entity_id
_entity_poly.type
_entity_poly.pdbx_seq_one_letter_code
_entity_poly.pdbx_strand_id
1 'polypeptide(L)'
;MSSALRLGAVPASGTKQGRKRLAQALPSDRAAAHLRRWRVTLRTRAGIEAGHPNCRTPPGAGKPEARLAHARGPALRTPCPVGTERPRTPGSEPVPRHFRSGRRLPRTLLAVAPRSLLPAAVTSGVRAPQPQPRPWGPLMDQETRALAERHFRGLGGVPGGSGAPGRVAFIQAPSAFSYADFFRGFLLPNLPCVFSSAFTAAWGSRRRWVTAAGKPDFDYLLRKYGDVVVPVANCGVREYNANPKEHMPLRDYISYWRDYIQGGYSSPRGCLYLKDWHLCRDSSAEDVFTLPVYFSSDWLNEFWDALDVDDYRFVYAGPTGTWSPFHADIFRSFSWSVNICGRKKWLLFPPGQEEALRDCHGGLPYDVTSPTLQDANLHPRHQCCSPPLEIIQEAGEMVFIPSGWHHQVHNLDDTISINHNWVNGCNLATMWHFLQQELHAVQQEISEWRDSMPDWHHHCQVIMRSCSGINFEEFYHFLKVIAERRLLILGKGAEGTAECGPGTGLGLQHAVFDIGRLAEVLASVIAHPDFQRVDTGAFSPQPEELLRRLEEAIAAAADL
;
A
#
# COMPACT_ATOMS: atom_id res chain seq x y z
N MET A 1 -24.63 34.05 -25.97
CA MET A 1 -23.41 34.78 -25.56
C MET A 1 -23.06 34.28 -24.17
N SER A 2 -22.05 33.42 -24.10
CA SER A 2 -21.69 32.59 -22.94
C SER A 2 -20.43 33.17 -22.30
N SER A 3 -20.47 33.43 -20.99
CA SER A 3 -19.32 33.88 -20.21
C SER A 3 -18.90 32.75 -19.28
N ALA A 4 -17.79 32.10 -19.63
CA ALA A 4 -17.14 31.07 -18.84
C ALA A 4 -16.21 31.71 -17.81
N LEU A 5 -16.47 31.47 -16.53
CA LEU A 5 -15.57 31.78 -15.42
C LEU A 5 -14.36 30.84 -15.49
N ARG A 6 -13.21 31.38 -15.92
CA ARG A 6 -11.90 30.74 -15.79
C ARG A 6 -11.45 30.86 -14.34
N LEU A 7 -11.34 29.73 -13.64
CA LEU A 7 -10.57 29.64 -12.40
C LEU A 7 -9.08 29.83 -12.75
N GLY A 8 -8.47 30.83 -12.11
CA GLY A 8 -7.09 31.23 -12.34
C GLY A 8 -6.10 30.16 -11.86
N ALA A 9 -5.15 29.84 -12.74
CA ALA A 9 -3.98 29.06 -12.41
C ALA A 9 -3.11 29.81 -11.39
N VAL A 10 -2.80 29.17 -10.26
CA VAL A 10 -1.75 29.62 -9.33
C VAL A 10 -0.40 29.23 -9.94
N PRO A 11 0.57 30.15 -10.08
CA PRO A 11 1.86 29.84 -10.68
C PRO A 11 2.73 29.03 -9.71
N ALA A 12 3.25 27.90 -10.21
CA ALA A 12 4.29 27.11 -9.57
C ALA A 12 5.64 27.85 -9.61
N SER A 13 5.86 28.80 -8.68
CA SER A 13 7.16 29.43 -8.46
C SER A 13 7.84 28.83 -7.22
N GLY A 14 8.50 27.70 -7.42
CA GLY A 14 9.41 27.05 -6.47
C GLY A 14 10.71 26.62 -7.16
N THR A 15 11.30 27.51 -7.95
CA THR A 15 12.45 27.25 -8.82
C THR A 15 13.73 27.03 -8.02
N LYS A 16 14.33 25.83 -8.14
CA LYS A 16 15.77 25.46 -7.98
C LYS A 16 16.56 25.91 -6.73
N GLN A 17 16.04 26.79 -5.88
CA GLN A 17 16.73 27.40 -4.74
C GLN A 17 16.39 26.68 -3.43
N GLY A 18 15.25 25.99 -3.37
CA GLY A 18 14.92 25.04 -2.28
C GLY A 18 15.79 23.77 -2.29
N ARG A 19 16.22 23.30 -3.48
CA ARG A 19 17.12 22.13 -3.59
C ARG A 19 18.55 22.42 -3.12
N LYS A 20 18.99 23.68 -3.14
CA LYS A 20 20.31 24.08 -2.59
C LYS A 20 20.28 24.30 -1.07
N ARG A 21 19.11 24.60 -0.48
CA ARG A 21 18.96 24.75 0.99
C ARG A 21 18.86 23.42 1.72
N LEU A 22 18.33 22.36 1.08
CA LEU A 22 18.30 21.01 1.67
C LEU A 22 19.70 20.38 1.84
N ALA A 23 20.67 20.78 1.02
CA ALA A 23 22.04 20.25 1.08
C ALA A 23 22.95 21.00 2.08
N GLN A 24 22.52 22.15 2.60
CA GLN A 24 23.32 23.01 3.49
C GLN A 24 22.86 23.00 4.95
N ALA A 25 21.83 22.21 5.30
CA ALA A 25 21.25 22.18 6.66
C ALA A 25 21.17 20.78 7.29
N LEU A 26 22.01 19.83 6.86
CA LEU A 26 22.14 18.53 7.53
C LEU A 26 23.47 18.49 8.29
N PRO A 27 23.47 18.35 9.63
CA PRO A 27 24.70 18.23 10.38
C PRO A 27 25.30 16.82 10.17
N SER A 28 26.43 16.76 9.45
CA SER A 28 27.36 15.63 9.32
C SER A 28 26.83 14.34 8.67
N ASP A 29 27.75 13.50 8.18
CA ASP A 29 27.48 12.16 7.62
C ASP A 29 26.68 11.24 8.56
N ARG A 30 26.61 11.55 9.88
CA ARG A 30 25.74 10.88 10.84
C ARG A 30 24.25 11.13 10.58
N ALA A 31 23.82 12.34 10.26
CA ALA A 31 22.41 12.63 9.97
C ALA A 31 21.95 11.93 8.68
N ALA A 32 22.81 11.84 7.68
CA ALA A 32 22.52 11.10 6.44
C ALA A 32 22.49 9.57 6.65
N ALA A 33 23.32 9.03 7.56
CA ALA A 33 23.28 7.63 7.95
C ALA A 33 22.04 7.31 8.81
N HIS A 34 21.65 8.20 9.71
CA HIS A 34 20.40 8.11 10.48
C HIS A 34 19.18 8.20 9.56
N LEU A 35 19.10 9.17 8.64
CA LEU A 35 18.00 9.28 7.67
C LEU A 35 17.83 8.03 6.78
N ARG A 36 18.92 7.31 6.48
CA ARG A 36 18.86 6.01 5.80
C ARG A 36 18.36 4.90 6.71
N ARG A 37 18.83 4.83 7.96
CA ARG A 37 18.30 3.93 9.01
C ARG A 37 16.86 4.25 9.43
N TRP A 38 16.41 5.46 9.12
CA TRP A 38 15.16 6.07 9.51
C TRP A 38 14.02 5.80 8.51
N ARG A 39 14.30 5.86 7.19
CA ARG A 39 13.42 5.26 6.16
C ARG A 39 13.10 3.78 6.45
N VAL A 40 13.98 3.12 7.19
CA VAL A 40 13.94 1.69 7.49
C VAL A 40 13.04 1.37 8.69
N THR A 41 13.02 2.18 9.76
CA THR A 41 12.20 1.94 10.96
C THR A 41 10.72 2.28 10.75
N LEU A 42 10.39 3.31 9.97
CA LEU A 42 9.00 3.68 9.69
C LEU A 42 8.35 2.74 8.66
N ARG A 43 9.07 2.32 7.60
CA ARG A 43 8.56 1.30 6.65
C ARG A 43 8.30 -0.05 7.31
N THR A 44 9.13 -0.44 8.28
CA THR A 44 8.95 -1.67 9.06
C THR A 44 7.84 -1.57 10.12
N ARG A 45 7.59 -0.39 10.71
CA ARG A 45 6.48 -0.17 11.66
C ARG A 45 5.11 -0.03 11.00
N ALA A 46 5.06 0.61 9.83
CA ALA A 46 3.80 0.94 9.19
C ALA A 46 3.28 -0.15 8.22
N GLY A 47 4.06 -1.22 7.96
CA GLY A 47 3.65 -2.27 7.01
C GLY A 47 3.38 -1.72 5.60
N ILE A 48 3.94 -0.56 5.27
CA ILE A 48 3.58 0.19 4.06
C ILE A 48 4.24 -0.49 2.85
N GLU A 49 3.41 -1.21 2.07
CA GLU A 49 3.74 -1.63 0.70
C GLU A 49 3.47 -0.53 -0.35
N ALA A 50 3.33 0.74 0.02
CA ALA A 50 3.15 1.80 -0.98
C ALA A 50 4.43 2.01 -1.81
N GLY A 51 4.34 1.73 -3.11
CA GLY A 51 5.31 2.17 -4.10
C GLY A 51 5.52 3.68 -4.02
N HIS A 52 6.77 4.13 -3.99
CA HIS A 52 7.09 5.55 -4.00
C HIS A 52 7.10 6.06 -5.46
N PRO A 53 6.29 7.04 -5.85
CA PRO A 53 6.35 7.63 -7.17
C PRO A 53 7.29 8.85 -7.16
N ASN A 54 8.53 8.68 -7.63
CA ASN A 54 9.27 9.65 -8.46
C ASN A 54 10.79 9.40 -8.46
N CYS A 55 11.29 9.01 -9.64
CA CYS A 55 12.57 9.45 -10.19
C CYS A 55 12.50 9.30 -11.72
N ARG A 56 11.95 10.31 -12.42
CA ARG A 56 12.15 10.45 -13.87
C ARG A 56 13.56 10.96 -14.14
N THR A 57 14.39 10.14 -14.78
CA THR A 57 15.50 10.60 -15.63
C THR A 57 14.94 11.06 -16.97
N PRO A 58 15.38 12.19 -17.53
CA PRO A 58 14.93 12.61 -18.86
C PRO A 58 15.57 11.75 -19.95
N PRO A 59 14.82 11.30 -20.98
CA PRO A 59 15.44 10.72 -22.17
C PRO A 59 16.10 11.82 -23.00
N GLY A 60 17.36 11.59 -23.38
CA GLY A 60 18.13 12.47 -24.25
C GLY A 60 17.48 12.62 -25.61
N ALA A 61 17.32 13.86 -26.05
CA ALA A 61 16.91 14.21 -27.39
C ALA A 61 18.04 13.92 -28.39
N GLY A 62 17.89 12.87 -29.20
CA GLY A 62 18.63 12.66 -30.44
C GLY A 62 17.67 12.80 -31.61
N LYS A 63 17.68 13.94 -32.30
CA LYS A 63 17.02 14.10 -33.61
C LYS A 63 17.78 13.26 -34.66
N PRO A 64 17.09 12.54 -35.57
CA PRO A 64 17.72 12.03 -36.78
C PRO A 64 17.53 13.04 -37.93
N GLU A 65 18.63 13.47 -38.54
CA GLU A 65 18.60 14.08 -39.87
C GLU A 65 18.56 12.98 -40.94
N ALA A 66 17.65 13.13 -41.88
CA ALA A 66 17.52 12.31 -43.06
C ALA A 66 18.46 12.80 -44.17
N ARG A 67 19.20 11.90 -44.84
CA ARG A 67 19.57 12.04 -46.26
C ARG A 67 19.66 10.69 -46.98
N LEU A 68 18.73 10.55 -47.92
CA LEU A 68 18.74 9.93 -49.26
C LEU A 68 19.69 8.76 -49.63
N ALA A 69 18.99 7.74 -50.11
CA ALA A 69 19.32 6.64 -51.02
C ALA A 69 20.45 6.83 -52.05
N HIS A 70 21.19 5.74 -52.30
CA HIS A 70 21.33 5.16 -53.64
C HIS A 70 21.58 3.64 -53.59
N ALA A 71 20.84 2.93 -54.44
CA ALA A 71 20.90 1.49 -54.65
C ALA A 71 22.05 1.07 -55.59
N ARG A 72 22.56 -0.16 -55.41
CA ARG A 72 22.97 -1.15 -56.43
C ARG A 72 23.49 -2.44 -55.75
N GLY A 73 22.88 -3.60 -56.03
CA GLY A 73 23.43 -4.94 -55.70
C GLY A 73 24.32 -5.47 -56.84
N PRO A 74 24.44 -6.81 -57.05
CA PRO A 74 24.96 -7.86 -56.14
C PRO A 74 26.00 -8.79 -56.84
N ALA A 75 26.75 -9.63 -56.10
CA ALA A 75 27.34 -10.93 -56.53
C ALA A 75 28.19 -11.56 -55.40
N LEU A 76 27.84 -12.73 -54.83
CA LEU A 76 28.23 -14.11 -55.19
C LEU A 76 29.73 -14.48 -55.00
N ARG A 77 30.04 -15.36 -54.02
CA ARG A 77 30.73 -16.68 -54.17
C ARG A 77 31.29 -17.23 -52.83
N THR A 78 30.91 -18.46 -52.48
CA THR A 78 31.61 -19.47 -51.66
C THR A 78 32.57 -20.30 -52.57
N PRO A 79 33.36 -21.34 -52.15
CA PRO A 79 33.46 -22.07 -50.85
C PRO A 79 34.90 -22.44 -50.34
N CYS A 80 34.94 -23.13 -49.17
CA CYS A 80 35.97 -23.94 -48.44
C CYS A 80 36.96 -24.80 -49.29
N PRO A 81 38.09 -25.43 -48.78
CA PRO A 81 38.10 -26.40 -47.63
C PRO A 81 39.42 -26.78 -46.83
N VAL A 82 39.22 -27.46 -45.67
CA VAL A 82 39.88 -28.68 -45.07
C VAL A 82 41.31 -28.70 -44.42
N GLY A 83 41.38 -29.37 -43.23
CA GLY A 83 42.51 -30.22 -42.71
C GLY A 83 42.69 -30.20 -41.17
N THR A 84 42.18 -31.15 -40.35
CA THR A 84 42.81 -32.39 -39.74
C THR A 84 44.10 -32.12 -38.92
N GLU A 85 44.39 -32.58 -37.69
CA GLU A 85 44.17 -33.86 -36.97
C GLU A 85 44.59 -33.75 -35.45
N ARG A 86 44.30 -34.76 -34.60
CA ARG A 86 44.48 -34.87 -33.12
C ARG A 86 45.83 -35.58 -32.69
N PRO A 87 45.98 -36.22 -31.49
CA PRO A 87 46.34 -35.72 -30.13
C PRO A 87 47.55 -36.47 -29.48
N ARG A 88 47.97 -36.16 -28.22
CA ARG A 88 48.58 -37.11 -27.23
C ARG A 88 48.91 -36.48 -25.84
N THR A 89 48.67 -37.26 -24.77
CA THR A 89 48.99 -37.11 -23.32
C THR A 89 50.20 -38.01 -22.93
N PRO A 90 50.55 -38.32 -21.65
CA PRO A 90 50.96 -37.55 -20.44
C PRO A 90 52.26 -38.10 -19.75
N GLY A 91 52.68 -37.55 -18.58
CA GLY A 91 53.65 -38.14 -17.61
C GLY A 91 54.72 -37.13 -17.10
N SER A 92 54.83 -36.74 -15.80
CA SER A 92 55.28 -37.43 -14.56
C SER A 92 56.68 -36.93 -14.11
N GLU A 93 56.75 -36.38 -12.88
CA GLU A 93 57.82 -36.11 -11.86
C GLU A 93 59.32 -36.49 -12.12
N PRO A 94 60.37 -35.97 -11.39
CA PRO A 94 60.41 -35.59 -9.95
C PRO A 94 61.36 -34.41 -9.50
N VAL A 95 61.44 -34.24 -8.16
CA VAL A 95 62.13 -33.23 -7.31
C VAL A 95 63.66 -33.50 -7.15
N PRO A 96 64.50 -32.50 -6.79
CA PRO A 96 65.10 -32.47 -5.42
C PRO A 96 65.24 -31.07 -4.75
N ARG A 97 65.36 -31.11 -3.41
CA ARG A 97 65.53 -30.04 -2.39
C ARG A 97 66.97 -29.48 -2.40
N HIS A 98 67.30 -28.26 -1.95
CA HIS A 98 67.43 -27.85 -0.52
C HIS A 98 67.78 -26.32 -0.33
N PHE A 99 67.13 -25.68 0.67
CA PHE A 99 67.62 -24.75 1.75
C PHE A 99 68.40 -23.45 1.39
N ARG A 100 68.30 -22.28 2.06
CA ARG A 100 67.65 -21.78 3.30
C ARG A 100 67.68 -20.22 3.28
N SER A 101 66.60 -19.51 3.62
CA SER A 101 66.45 -18.52 4.73
C SER A 101 65.51 -17.40 4.24
N GLY A 102 64.67 -16.71 5.00
CA GLY A 102 64.32 -16.72 6.43
C GLY A 102 63.02 -15.94 6.66
N ARG A 103 62.53 -16.03 7.91
CA ARG A 103 61.48 -15.22 8.58
C ARG A 103 60.00 -15.56 8.29
N ARG A 104 59.42 -16.33 9.23
CA ARG A 104 58.01 -16.30 9.67
C ARG A 104 57.92 -15.54 10.99
N LEU A 105 56.74 -14.97 11.28
CA LEU A 105 55.88 -15.10 12.50
C LEU A 105 54.85 -13.92 12.52
N PRO A 106 53.79 -13.89 13.36
CA PRO A 106 52.53 -14.63 13.20
C PRO A 106 51.26 -13.79 13.54
N ARG A 107 50.11 -14.48 13.62
CA ARG A 107 48.79 -14.03 14.12
C ARG A 107 48.81 -13.53 15.58
N THR A 108 47.90 -12.59 15.89
CA THR A 108 46.93 -12.46 17.03
C THR A 108 46.91 -11.05 17.66
N LEU A 109 45.71 -10.45 17.85
CA LEU A 109 45.22 -9.60 18.98
C LEU A 109 43.98 -8.81 18.53
N LEU A 110 42.78 -9.15 19.02
CA LEU A 110 42.05 -8.51 20.13
C LEU A 110 41.70 -7.03 19.90
N ALA A 111 40.41 -6.77 19.62
CA ALA A 111 39.81 -5.44 19.66
C ALA A 111 39.10 -5.21 21.01
N VAL A 112 39.44 -4.09 21.63
CA VAL A 112 39.03 -3.63 22.95
C VAL A 112 37.67 -2.93 22.88
N ALA A 113 36.77 -3.26 23.81
CA ALA A 113 35.55 -2.52 24.09
C ALA A 113 35.80 -1.46 25.20
N PRO A 114 35.14 -0.29 25.20
CA PRO A 114 35.17 0.59 26.35
C PRO A 114 34.02 0.27 27.32
N ARG A 115 34.38 -0.06 28.57
CA ARG A 115 33.52 0.00 29.74
C ARG A 115 33.55 1.41 30.32
N SER A 116 32.40 2.01 30.58
CA SER A 116 32.23 3.05 31.59
C SER A 116 31.38 2.50 32.73
N LEU A 117 31.92 2.60 33.94
CA LEU A 117 31.33 2.23 35.23
C LEU A 117 30.45 3.37 35.75
N LEU A 118 29.36 3.04 36.46
CA LEU A 118 28.89 3.60 37.75
C LEU A 118 27.56 2.92 38.18
N PRO A 119 27.12 2.99 39.45
CA PRO A 119 26.97 1.81 40.30
C PRO A 119 25.52 1.39 40.58
N ALA A 120 25.39 0.19 41.13
CA ALA A 120 24.16 -0.37 41.68
C ALA A 120 23.59 0.48 42.84
N ALA A 121 22.32 0.86 42.73
CA ALA A 121 21.50 1.28 43.86
C ALA A 121 20.26 0.37 43.92
N VAL A 122 20.20 -0.43 44.99
CA VAL A 122 19.01 -1.16 45.40
C VAL A 122 18.01 -0.15 45.94
N THR A 123 16.83 -0.04 45.32
CA THR A 123 15.65 0.51 46.00
C THR A 123 14.45 -0.39 45.70
N SER A 124 13.95 -0.99 46.78
CA SER A 124 12.63 -1.59 46.89
C SER A 124 11.58 -0.48 46.85
N GLY A 125 10.56 -0.60 45.98
CA GLY A 125 9.50 0.39 45.91
C GLY A 125 8.43 0.04 44.87
N VAL A 126 7.41 -0.70 45.34
CA VAL A 126 6.02 -0.78 44.84
C VAL A 126 5.80 -0.60 43.33
N ARG A 127 5.62 -1.73 42.64
CA ARG A 127 5.16 -1.83 41.25
C ARG A 127 3.75 -1.22 41.15
N ALA A 128 3.61 -0.05 40.51
CA ALA A 128 2.31 0.48 40.13
C ALA A 128 1.59 -0.54 39.23
N PRO A 129 0.28 -0.77 39.39
CA PRO A 129 -0.44 -1.72 38.57
C PRO A 129 -0.38 -1.28 37.11
N GLN A 130 0.09 -2.17 36.24
CA GLN A 130 -0.01 -1.96 34.80
C GLN A 130 -1.50 -1.86 34.43
N PRO A 131 -1.92 -0.88 33.62
CA PRO A 131 -3.29 -0.81 33.15
C PRO A 131 -3.58 -2.08 32.34
N GLN A 132 -4.63 -2.80 32.72
CA GLN A 132 -5.14 -3.91 31.91
C GLN A 132 -5.47 -3.41 30.49
N PRO A 133 -5.19 -4.21 29.44
CA PRO A 133 -5.59 -3.83 28.09
C PRO A 133 -7.11 -3.70 28.04
N ARG A 134 -7.59 -2.51 27.69
CA ARG A 134 -9.01 -2.30 27.38
C ARG A 134 -9.38 -3.18 26.18
N PRO A 135 -10.60 -3.74 26.12
CA PRO A 135 -11.04 -4.44 24.93
C PRO A 135 -11.22 -3.40 23.80
N TRP A 136 -10.49 -3.59 22.70
CA TRP A 136 -10.74 -3.04 21.35
C TRP A 136 -10.95 -1.51 21.24
N GLY A 137 -10.01 -0.79 20.61
CA GLY A 137 -10.23 0.61 20.21
C GLY A 137 -9.62 0.93 18.83
N PRO A 138 -10.16 1.93 18.09
CA PRO A 138 -11.54 2.37 18.07
C PRO A 138 -12.31 1.50 17.07
N LEU A 139 -13.13 0.56 17.59
CA LEU A 139 -14.38 0.27 16.90
C LEU A 139 -15.14 1.59 16.84
N MET A 140 -15.76 1.88 15.70
CA MET A 140 -16.71 2.99 15.54
C MET A 140 -17.50 3.18 16.82
N ASP A 141 -17.46 4.39 17.40
CA ASP A 141 -18.06 4.61 18.71
C ASP A 141 -19.58 4.32 18.65
N GLN A 142 -20.15 4.00 19.80
CA GLN A 142 -21.52 3.52 19.88
C GLN A 142 -22.55 4.54 19.35
N GLU A 143 -22.26 5.84 19.45
CA GLU A 143 -23.13 6.90 18.94
C GLU A 143 -23.05 6.98 17.42
N THR A 144 -21.85 6.90 16.87
CA THR A 144 -21.59 6.88 15.42
C THR A 144 -22.19 5.64 14.77
N ARG A 145 -22.08 4.47 15.44
CA ARG A 145 -22.78 3.25 15.03
C ARG A 145 -24.30 3.41 15.09
N ALA A 146 -24.84 3.97 16.16
CA ALA A 146 -26.29 4.18 16.30
C ALA A 146 -26.85 5.20 15.29
N LEU A 147 -26.05 6.22 14.93
CA LEU A 147 -26.36 7.19 13.88
C LEU A 147 -26.37 6.51 12.51
N ALA A 148 -25.34 5.73 12.18
CA ALA A 148 -25.27 4.96 10.95
C ALA A 148 -26.44 3.98 10.82
N GLU A 149 -26.71 3.20 11.88
CA GLU A 149 -27.84 2.27 11.94
C GLU A 149 -29.20 2.99 11.84
N ARG A 150 -29.29 4.29 12.20
CA ARG A 150 -30.49 5.12 12.02
C ARG A 150 -30.67 5.56 10.57
N HIS A 151 -29.61 6.04 9.91
CA HIS A 151 -29.68 6.44 8.50
C HIS A 151 -30.09 5.30 7.59
N PHE A 152 -29.61 4.09 7.90
CA PHE A 152 -29.94 2.91 7.11
C PHE A 152 -31.13 2.13 7.68
N ARG A 153 -31.87 2.59 8.68
CA ARG A 153 -32.92 1.78 9.34
C ARG A 153 -34.13 1.45 8.44
N GLY A 154 -34.39 2.26 7.40
CA GLY A 154 -35.53 2.11 6.48
C GLY A 154 -35.29 1.20 5.27
N LEU A 155 -34.05 0.74 5.04
CA LEU A 155 -33.70 -0.15 3.94
C LEU A 155 -33.57 -1.57 4.51
N GLY A 156 -34.61 -2.40 4.41
CA GLY A 156 -34.61 -3.76 4.94
C GLY A 156 -33.30 -4.50 4.64
N GLY A 157 -32.78 -5.23 5.63
CA GLY A 157 -31.55 -6.01 5.49
C GLY A 157 -31.63 -7.29 6.30
N VAL A 158 -31.09 -8.37 5.73
CA VAL A 158 -30.93 -9.63 6.45
C VAL A 158 -29.74 -9.45 7.40
N PRO A 159 -29.83 -9.86 8.68
CA PRO A 159 -28.66 -9.88 9.55
C PRO A 159 -27.56 -10.71 8.87
N GLY A 160 -26.52 -10.04 8.37
CA GLY A 160 -25.35 -10.69 7.79
C GLY A 160 -24.79 -11.67 8.82
N GLY A 161 -24.73 -12.94 8.41
CA GLY A 161 -24.74 -14.08 9.31
C GLY A 161 -23.72 -13.98 10.46
N SER A 162 -24.20 -14.31 11.65
CA SER A 162 -23.39 -14.80 12.75
C SER A 162 -22.72 -16.11 12.32
N GLY A 163 -21.63 -16.01 11.54
CA GLY A 163 -20.73 -17.13 11.35
C GLY A 163 -20.20 -17.57 12.71
N ALA A 164 -20.04 -18.88 12.91
CA ALA A 164 -19.35 -19.41 14.08
C ALA A 164 -17.97 -18.71 14.23
N PRO A 165 -17.47 -18.52 15.46
CA PRO A 165 -16.14 -17.95 15.68
C PRO A 165 -15.11 -18.66 14.80
N GLY A 166 -14.39 -17.91 13.97
CA GLY A 166 -13.36 -18.46 13.08
C GLY A 166 -13.75 -18.70 11.61
N ARG A 167 -14.95 -18.31 11.15
CA ARG A 167 -15.32 -18.39 9.73
C ARG A 167 -15.62 -17.02 9.12
N VAL A 168 -15.05 -16.78 7.93
CA VAL A 168 -15.31 -15.59 7.12
C VAL A 168 -16.61 -15.79 6.33
N ALA A 169 -17.46 -14.76 6.30
CA ALA A 169 -18.74 -14.83 5.61
C ALA A 169 -18.54 -14.95 4.09
N PHE A 170 -19.35 -15.78 3.44
CA PHE A 170 -19.31 -16.00 1.99
C PHE A 170 -20.64 -15.59 1.34
N ILE A 171 -20.58 -14.60 0.46
CA ILE A 171 -21.72 -13.97 -0.18
C ILE A 171 -21.93 -14.61 -1.56
N GLN A 172 -23.02 -15.35 -1.69
CA GLN A 172 -23.24 -16.25 -2.81
C GLN A 172 -23.69 -15.56 -4.10
N ALA A 173 -24.67 -14.65 -4.04
CA ALA A 173 -25.36 -14.16 -5.23
C ALA A 173 -25.52 -12.63 -5.23
N PRO A 174 -25.19 -11.94 -6.35
CA PRO A 174 -25.37 -10.49 -6.46
C PRO A 174 -26.83 -10.02 -6.30
N SER A 175 -27.80 -10.84 -6.71
CA SER A 175 -29.22 -10.48 -6.65
C SER A 175 -29.82 -10.50 -5.24
N ALA A 176 -29.14 -11.11 -4.27
CA ALA A 176 -29.63 -11.32 -2.91
C ALA A 176 -28.87 -10.53 -1.85
N PHE A 177 -27.95 -9.66 -2.26
CA PHE A 177 -27.08 -8.91 -1.35
C PHE A 177 -26.96 -7.47 -1.82
N SER A 178 -27.44 -6.53 -1.00
CA SER A 178 -27.43 -5.11 -1.34
C SER A 178 -26.21 -4.39 -0.78
N TYR A 179 -25.95 -3.17 -1.27
CA TYR A 179 -24.97 -2.28 -0.65
C TYR A 179 -25.26 -2.06 0.85
N ALA A 180 -26.53 -1.94 1.22
CA ALA A 180 -26.93 -1.71 2.60
C ALA A 180 -26.62 -2.91 3.51
N ASP A 181 -26.76 -4.14 2.98
CA ASP A 181 -26.35 -5.36 3.69
C ASP A 181 -24.83 -5.39 3.89
N PHE A 182 -24.06 -5.01 2.86
CA PHE A 182 -22.61 -4.89 2.96
C PHE A 182 -22.19 -3.86 4.01
N PHE A 183 -22.81 -2.68 3.95
CA PHE A 183 -22.50 -1.58 4.84
C PHE A 183 -22.75 -1.94 6.31
N ARG A 184 -23.93 -2.48 6.64
CA ARG A 184 -24.27 -2.84 8.02
C ARG A 184 -23.58 -4.11 8.51
N GLY A 185 -23.43 -5.10 7.64
CA GLY A 185 -22.88 -6.41 8.00
C GLY A 185 -21.36 -6.46 8.07
N PHE A 186 -20.66 -5.58 7.34
CA PHE A 186 -19.22 -5.71 7.15
C PHE A 186 -18.45 -4.39 7.29
N LEU A 187 -18.88 -3.29 6.64
CA LEU A 187 -18.17 -2.01 6.73
C LEU A 187 -18.22 -1.41 8.15
N LEU A 188 -19.42 -1.26 8.71
CA LEU A 188 -19.61 -0.73 10.08
C LEU A 188 -18.96 -1.59 11.18
N PRO A 189 -19.17 -2.92 11.22
CA PRO A 189 -18.55 -3.76 12.25
C PRO A 189 -17.07 -4.07 11.96
N ASN A 190 -16.53 -3.63 10.82
CA ASN A 190 -15.14 -3.84 10.41
C ASN A 190 -14.77 -5.35 10.30
N LEU A 191 -15.60 -6.12 9.58
CA LEU A 191 -15.49 -7.59 9.46
C LEU A 191 -15.22 -8.04 8.02
N PRO A 192 -14.34 -9.05 7.80
CA PRO A 192 -14.00 -9.52 6.47
C PRO A 192 -15.15 -10.34 5.85
N CYS A 193 -15.22 -10.34 4.53
CA CYS A 193 -16.10 -11.23 3.78
C CYS A 193 -15.54 -11.59 2.41
N VAL A 194 -16.05 -12.67 1.83
CA VAL A 194 -15.75 -13.12 0.47
C VAL A 194 -17.03 -13.07 -0.36
N PHE A 195 -16.94 -12.59 -1.58
CA PHE A 195 -17.99 -12.61 -2.58
C PHE A 195 -17.65 -13.67 -3.63
N SER A 196 -18.65 -14.43 -4.05
CA SER A 196 -18.48 -15.46 -5.08
C SER A 196 -18.03 -14.88 -6.42
N SER A 197 -17.58 -15.76 -7.31
CA SER A 197 -17.19 -15.39 -8.69
C SER A 197 -18.35 -14.86 -9.56
N ALA A 198 -19.60 -15.01 -9.12
CA ALA A 198 -20.76 -14.48 -9.84
C ALA A 198 -20.75 -12.95 -9.93
N PHE A 199 -20.15 -12.26 -8.94
CA PHE A 199 -20.08 -10.80 -8.89
C PHE A 199 -19.16 -10.20 -9.97
N THR A 200 -18.24 -11.00 -10.52
CA THR A 200 -17.21 -10.52 -11.46
C THR A 200 -17.32 -11.19 -12.81
N ALA A 201 -18.32 -12.04 -13.04
CA ALA A 201 -18.50 -12.82 -14.27
C ALA A 201 -18.51 -11.94 -15.54
N ALA A 202 -19.02 -10.71 -15.45
CA ALA A 202 -19.09 -9.77 -16.56
C ALA A 202 -17.79 -8.97 -16.82
N TRP A 203 -16.76 -9.10 -15.99
CA TRP A 203 -15.52 -8.32 -16.15
C TRP A 203 -14.76 -8.73 -17.41
N GLY A 204 -14.20 -7.76 -18.14
CA GLY A 204 -13.47 -8.07 -19.36
C GLY A 204 -12.11 -8.70 -19.11
N SER A 205 -11.47 -8.44 -17.97
CA SER A 205 -10.26 -9.14 -17.50
C SER A 205 -10.50 -10.64 -17.33
N ARG A 206 -11.66 -11.04 -16.79
CA ARG A 206 -12.07 -12.45 -16.65
C ARG A 206 -12.20 -13.19 -17.98
N ARG A 207 -12.42 -12.46 -19.08
CA ARG A 207 -12.51 -13.02 -20.44
C ARG A 207 -11.22 -12.94 -21.24
N ARG A 208 -10.40 -11.92 -21.03
CA ARG A 208 -9.27 -11.58 -21.92
C ARG A 208 -7.91 -11.82 -21.29
N TRP A 209 -7.79 -11.81 -19.97
CA TRP A 209 -6.51 -12.06 -19.27
C TRP A 209 -6.32 -13.53 -18.90
N VAL A 210 -7.32 -14.36 -19.21
CA VAL A 210 -7.37 -15.77 -18.79
C VAL A 210 -7.66 -16.64 -20.01
N THR A 211 -6.89 -17.71 -20.15
CA THR A 211 -7.10 -18.76 -21.16
C THR A 211 -8.30 -19.63 -20.82
N ALA A 212 -8.76 -20.45 -21.78
CA ALA A 212 -9.83 -21.44 -21.53
C ALA A 212 -9.49 -22.45 -20.41
N ALA A 213 -8.20 -22.66 -20.11
CA ALA A 213 -7.73 -23.51 -19.03
C ALA A 213 -7.66 -22.81 -17.66
N GLY A 214 -8.11 -21.56 -17.56
CA GLY A 214 -8.08 -20.79 -16.30
C GLY A 214 -6.69 -20.25 -15.92
N LYS A 215 -5.73 -20.27 -16.85
CA LYS A 215 -4.36 -19.75 -16.66
C LYS A 215 -4.18 -18.35 -17.26
N PRO A 216 -3.21 -17.56 -16.80
CA PRO A 216 -2.85 -16.28 -17.43
C PRO A 216 -2.71 -16.37 -18.96
N ASP A 217 -3.42 -15.51 -19.70
CA ASP A 217 -3.25 -15.36 -21.15
C ASP A 217 -2.07 -14.42 -21.44
N PHE A 218 -0.87 -14.98 -21.44
CA PHE A 218 0.35 -14.22 -21.71
C PHE A 218 0.36 -13.59 -23.11
N ASP A 219 -0.25 -14.21 -24.11
CA ASP A 219 -0.22 -13.66 -25.49
C ASP A 219 -1.11 -12.42 -25.61
N TYR A 220 -2.28 -12.43 -24.97
CA TYR A 220 -3.10 -11.21 -24.83
C TYR A 220 -2.35 -10.12 -24.06
N LEU A 221 -1.80 -10.45 -22.88
CA LEU A 221 -1.11 -9.48 -22.03
C LEU A 221 0.11 -8.86 -22.72
N LEU A 222 0.90 -9.66 -23.44
CA LEU A 222 2.04 -9.17 -24.23
C LEU A 222 1.59 -8.24 -25.35
N ARG A 223 0.55 -8.61 -26.11
CA ARG A 223 0.03 -7.78 -27.20
C ARG A 223 -0.53 -6.44 -26.72
N LYS A 224 -1.21 -6.44 -25.57
CA LYS A 224 -1.91 -5.25 -25.06
C LYS A 224 -1.02 -4.35 -24.19
N TYR A 225 -0.15 -4.95 -23.37
CA TYR A 225 0.59 -4.27 -22.30
C TYR A 225 2.09 -4.56 -22.29
N GLY A 226 2.64 -5.30 -23.27
CA GLY A 226 4.02 -5.78 -23.23
C GLY A 226 5.09 -4.69 -23.05
N ASP A 227 4.85 -3.48 -23.54
CA ASP A 227 5.77 -2.34 -23.42
C ASP A 227 5.56 -1.49 -22.16
N VAL A 228 4.53 -1.78 -21.37
CA VAL A 228 4.29 -1.09 -20.09
C VAL A 228 5.40 -1.47 -19.12
N VAL A 229 6.00 -0.47 -18.50
CA VAL A 229 7.01 -0.67 -17.45
C VAL A 229 6.28 -0.93 -16.13
N VAL A 230 6.51 -2.10 -15.55
CA VAL A 230 5.81 -2.58 -14.37
C VAL A 230 6.76 -2.76 -13.18
N PRO A 231 6.29 -2.49 -11.95
CA PRO A 231 7.02 -2.80 -10.72
C PRO A 231 7.00 -4.30 -10.41
N VAL A 232 8.17 -4.87 -10.15
CA VAL A 232 8.39 -6.30 -9.89
C VAL A 232 9.21 -6.47 -8.63
N ALA A 233 8.63 -7.11 -7.63
CA ALA A 233 9.23 -7.39 -6.34
C ALA A 233 9.95 -8.76 -6.34
N ASN A 234 11.08 -8.89 -5.64
CA ASN A 234 11.71 -10.20 -5.43
C ASN A 234 11.30 -10.80 -4.07
N CYS A 235 10.44 -11.82 -4.10
CA CYS A 235 9.95 -12.54 -2.93
C CYS A 235 11.04 -13.32 -2.17
N GLY A 236 12.15 -13.64 -2.83
CA GLY A 236 13.29 -14.34 -2.23
C GLY A 236 14.26 -13.43 -1.48
N VAL A 237 14.08 -12.11 -1.56
CA VAL A 237 14.94 -11.13 -0.89
C VAL A 237 14.11 -10.31 0.09
N ARG A 238 14.61 -10.24 1.33
CA ARG A 238 14.04 -9.37 2.36
C ARG A 238 14.92 -8.13 2.48
N GLU A 239 14.33 -6.97 2.19
CA GLU A 239 14.94 -5.68 2.43
C GLU A 239 13.98 -4.84 3.27
N TYR A 240 14.35 -4.55 4.52
CA TYR A 240 13.55 -3.73 5.44
C TYR A 240 12.11 -4.23 5.68
N ASN A 241 11.95 -5.55 5.87
CA ASN A 241 10.65 -6.24 5.98
C ASN A 241 9.73 -6.07 4.76
N ALA A 242 10.29 -5.74 3.60
CA ALA A 242 9.57 -5.72 2.34
C ALA A 242 10.34 -6.52 1.28
N ASN A 243 9.68 -6.75 0.15
CA ASN A 243 10.33 -7.26 -1.04
C ASN A 243 10.87 -6.10 -1.88
N PRO A 244 12.17 -6.05 -2.22
CA PRO A 244 12.72 -5.00 -3.05
C PRO A 244 12.12 -5.06 -4.46
N LYS A 245 11.83 -3.88 -5.03
CA LYS A 245 11.17 -3.73 -6.33
C LYS A 245 12.14 -3.18 -7.37
N GLU A 246 12.11 -3.78 -8.56
CA GLU A 246 12.71 -3.24 -9.77
C GLU A 246 11.61 -2.91 -10.79
N HIS A 247 11.89 -2.00 -11.72
CA HIS A 247 10.98 -1.68 -12.82
C HIS A 247 11.50 -2.34 -14.10
N MET A 248 10.63 -3.05 -14.82
CA MET A 248 10.97 -3.65 -16.10
C MET A 248 9.77 -3.66 -17.06
N PRO A 249 9.98 -3.72 -18.38
CA PRO A 249 8.90 -3.97 -19.33
C PRO A 249 8.14 -5.25 -19.00
N LEU A 250 6.81 -5.23 -19.11
CA LEU A 250 5.96 -6.40 -18.83
C LEU A 250 6.35 -7.59 -19.72
N ARG A 251 6.82 -7.35 -20.94
CA ARG A 251 7.36 -8.39 -21.83
C ARG A 251 8.50 -9.19 -21.21
N ASP A 252 9.40 -8.51 -20.50
CA ASP A 252 10.57 -9.14 -19.87
C ASP A 252 10.13 -9.92 -18.63
N TYR A 253 9.18 -9.37 -17.88
CA TYR A 253 8.57 -10.07 -16.75
C TYR A 253 7.82 -11.34 -17.18
N ILE A 254 7.03 -11.29 -18.26
CA ILE A 254 6.32 -12.45 -18.79
C ILE A 254 7.30 -13.49 -19.36
N SER A 255 8.40 -13.06 -20.00
CA SER A 255 9.46 -13.98 -20.41
C SER A 255 10.03 -14.73 -19.21
N TYR A 256 10.40 -13.99 -18.15
CA TYR A 256 10.83 -14.59 -16.89
C TYR A 256 9.80 -15.58 -16.33
N TRP A 257 8.50 -15.21 -16.33
CA TRP A 257 7.45 -16.05 -15.77
C TRP A 257 7.30 -17.36 -16.58
N ARG A 258 7.36 -17.30 -17.90
CA ARG A 258 7.36 -18.50 -18.76
C ARG A 258 8.55 -19.40 -18.46
N ASP A 259 9.75 -18.83 -18.35
CA ASP A 259 10.97 -19.57 -18.04
C ASP A 259 10.90 -20.19 -16.63
N TYR A 260 10.34 -19.46 -15.66
CA TYR A 260 10.13 -19.92 -14.29
C TYR A 260 9.24 -21.17 -14.25
N ILE A 261 8.12 -21.16 -15.00
CA ILE A 261 7.22 -22.31 -15.13
C ILE A 261 7.94 -23.49 -15.79
N GLN A 262 8.65 -23.26 -16.91
CA GLN A 262 9.40 -24.31 -17.62
C GLN A 262 10.52 -24.92 -16.76
N GLY A 263 11.13 -24.11 -15.89
CA GLY A 263 12.13 -24.53 -14.90
C GLY A 263 11.56 -25.23 -13.67
N GLY A 264 10.27 -25.59 -13.65
CA GLY A 264 9.63 -26.25 -12.51
C GLY A 264 9.39 -25.32 -11.32
N TYR A 265 9.00 -24.07 -11.59
CA TYR A 265 8.82 -23.00 -10.60
C TYR A 265 10.11 -22.69 -9.84
N SER A 266 11.21 -22.55 -10.59
CA SER A 266 12.51 -22.19 -10.06
C SER A 266 13.28 -21.31 -11.05
N SER A 267 14.03 -20.34 -10.54
CA SER A 267 14.88 -19.48 -11.36
C SER A 267 16.05 -18.93 -10.54
N PRO A 268 17.25 -18.78 -11.14
CA PRO A 268 18.37 -18.11 -10.48
C PRO A 268 18.09 -16.64 -10.16
N ARG A 269 17.08 -16.01 -10.79
CA ARG A 269 16.64 -14.64 -10.47
C ARG A 269 15.80 -14.56 -9.19
N GLY A 270 15.44 -15.70 -8.59
CA GLY A 270 14.52 -15.79 -7.46
C GLY A 270 13.06 -15.86 -7.89
N CYS A 271 12.15 -15.66 -6.93
CA CYS A 271 10.71 -15.65 -7.13
C CYS A 271 10.24 -14.19 -7.31
N LEU A 272 9.87 -13.80 -8.52
CA LEU A 272 9.53 -12.41 -8.84
C LEU A 272 8.01 -12.23 -8.95
N TYR A 273 7.50 -11.18 -8.31
CA TYR A 273 6.09 -10.87 -8.20
C TYR A 273 5.81 -9.45 -8.70
N LEU A 274 5.01 -9.28 -9.75
CA LEU A 274 4.53 -7.97 -10.16
C LEU A 274 3.52 -7.46 -9.10
N LYS A 275 3.85 -6.33 -8.47
CA LYS A 275 3.08 -5.73 -7.37
C LYS A 275 2.94 -4.22 -7.58
N ASP A 276 1.75 -3.69 -7.36
CA ASP A 276 1.43 -2.26 -7.46
C ASP A 276 1.49 -1.68 -8.89
N TRP A 277 1.06 -2.46 -9.88
CA TRP A 277 0.90 -1.89 -11.21
C TRP A 277 -0.37 -1.05 -11.31
N HIS A 278 -0.19 0.28 -11.38
CA HIS A 278 -1.24 1.30 -11.51
C HIS A 278 -1.86 1.34 -12.91
N LEU A 279 -2.60 0.29 -13.28
CA LEU A 279 -3.17 0.16 -14.63
C LEU A 279 -4.12 1.32 -14.99
N CYS A 280 -4.91 1.80 -14.02
CA CYS A 280 -5.94 2.82 -14.23
C CYS A 280 -5.35 4.20 -14.54
N ARG A 281 -4.17 4.51 -13.98
CA ARG A 281 -3.42 5.73 -14.31
C ARG A 281 -2.83 5.70 -15.72
N ASP A 282 -2.30 4.55 -16.11
CA ASP A 282 -1.53 4.44 -17.36
C ASP A 282 -2.41 4.12 -18.58
N SER A 283 -3.66 3.66 -18.37
CA SER A 283 -4.59 3.28 -19.44
C SER A 283 -6.06 3.26 -18.98
N SER A 284 -7.00 3.38 -19.94
CA SER A 284 -8.42 3.17 -19.62
C SER A 284 -8.67 1.75 -19.11
N ALA A 285 -9.28 1.66 -17.93
CA ALA A 285 -9.66 0.40 -17.29
C ALA A 285 -11.11 -0.03 -17.61
N GLU A 286 -11.84 0.72 -18.44
CA GLU A 286 -13.27 0.49 -18.72
C GLU A 286 -13.56 -0.93 -19.22
N ASP A 287 -12.70 -1.46 -20.09
CA ASP A 287 -12.87 -2.82 -20.58
C ASP A 287 -12.30 -3.89 -19.62
N VAL A 288 -11.60 -3.50 -18.55
CA VAL A 288 -10.88 -4.42 -17.65
C VAL A 288 -11.81 -4.89 -16.54
N PHE A 289 -12.47 -3.96 -15.86
CA PHE A 289 -13.41 -4.25 -14.77
C PHE A 289 -14.43 -3.12 -14.63
N THR A 290 -15.51 -3.41 -13.90
CA THR A 290 -16.48 -2.41 -13.47
C THR A 290 -16.43 -2.37 -11.95
N LEU A 291 -16.27 -1.17 -11.36
CA LEU A 291 -16.23 -1.00 -9.91
C LEU A 291 -17.57 -1.46 -9.29
N PRO A 292 -17.59 -2.51 -8.45
CA PRO A 292 -18.81 -2.96 -7.80
C PRO A 292 -19.36 -1.89 -6.84
N VAL A 293 -20.69 -1.76 -6.77
CA VAL A 293 -21.36 -0.77 -5.90
C VAL A 293 -20.92 -0.88 -4.43
N TYR A 294 -20.60 -2.08 -3.95
CA TYR A 294 -20.09 -2.36 -2.60
C TYR A 294 -18.85 -1.55 -2.24
N PHE A 295 -18.01 -1.24 -3.23
CA PHE A 295 -16.74 -0.57 -3.07
C PHE A 295 -16.75 0.86 -3.66
N SER A 296 -17.93 1.41 -3.94
CA SER A 296 -18.08 2.69 -4.64
C SER A 296 -17.88 3.92 -3.75
N SER A 297 -18.03 3.80 -2.42
CA SER A 297 -17.69 4.88 -1.48
C SER A 297 -16.17 4.93 -1.27
N ASP A 298 -15.42 5.27 -2.30
CA ASP A 298 -13.96 5.22 -2.33
C ASP A 298 -13.37 6.63 -2.27
N TRP A 299 -13.32 7.20 -1.07
CA TRP A 299 -12.87 8.58 -0.90
C TRP A 299 -11.39 8.76 -1.27
N LEU A 300 -10.58 7.72 -1.05
CA LEU A 300 -9.15 7.76 -1.35
C LEU A 300 -8.94 7.99 -2.84
N ASN A 301 -9.56 7.17 -3.68
CA ASN A 301 -9.42 7.35 -5.11
C ASN A 301 -10.24 8.53 -5.65
N GLU A 302 -11.38 8.89 -5.05
CA GLU A 302 -12.09 10.14 -5.38
C GLU A 302 -11.19 11.38 -5.25
N PHE A 303 -10.35 11.42 -4.21
CA PHE A 303 -9.37 12.49 -4.01
C PHE A 303 -8.28 12.47 -5.06
N TRP A 304 -7.65 11.32 -5.30
CA TRP A 304 -6.55 11.24 -6.26
C TRP A 304 -6.99 11.44 -7.70
N ASP A 305 -8.19 10.99 -8.07
CA ASP A 305 -8.82 11.30 -9.36
C ASP A 305 -9.07 12.81 -9.52
N ALA A 306 -9.38 13.52 -8.43
CA ALA A 306 -9.56 14.98 -8.47
C ALA A 306 -8.25 15.72 -8.78
N LEU A 307 -7.13 15.16 -8.34
CA LEU A 307 -5.81 15.74 -8.51
C LEU A 307 -5.13 15.28 -9.80
N ASP A 308 -5.52 14.13 -10.35
CA ASP A 308 -4.90 13.49 -11.53
C ASP A 308 -3.39 13.23 -11.33
N VAL A 309 -3.02 12.78 -10.13
CA VAL A 309 -1.62 12.55 -9.73
C VAL A 309 -1.29 11.09 -9.47
N ASP A 310 -2.20 10.34 -8.83
CA ASP A 310 -1.93 8.97 -8.40
C ASP A 310 -3.23 8.13 -8.34
N ASP A 311 -3.10 6.85 -7.99
CA ASP A 311 -4.25 6.02 -7.61
C ASP A 311 -3.85 4.97 -6.56
N TYR A 312 -4.85 4.36 -5.93
CA TYR A 312 -4.71 3.21 -5.06
C TYR A 312 -5.40 2.00 -5.68
N ARG A 313 -5.15 1.79 -6.99
CA ARG A 313 -5.78 0.76 -7.83
C ARG A 313 -4.71 -0.05 -8.54
N PHE A 314 -4.52 -1.27 -8.07
CA PHE A 314 -3.34 -2.06 -8.38
C PHE A 314 -3.69 -3.36 -9.10
N VAL A 315 -2.84 -3.73 -10.06
CA VAL A 315 -2.76 -5.10 -10.57
C VAL A 315 -1.59 -5.80 -9.89
N TYR A 316 -1.85 -7.01 -9.42
CA TYR A 316 -0.83 -7.94 -8.93
C TYR A 316 -0.81 -9.16 -9.84
N ALA A 317 0.37 -9.63 -10.21
CA ALA A 317 0.50 -10.79 -11.09
C ALA A 317 1.79 -11.55 -10.78
N GLY A 318 1.71 -12.87 -10.62
CA GLY A 318 2.93 -13.65 -10.48
C GLY A 318 2.72 -15.15 -10.39
N PRO A 319 3.83 -15.91 -10.56
CA PRO A 319 3.79 -17.36 -10.51
C PRO A 319 3.38 -17.89 -9.14
N THR A 320 3.01 -19.17 -9.12
CA THR A 320 2.91 -19.96 -7.89
C THR A 320 4.11 -19.72 -6.97
N GLY A 321 3.86 -19.52 -5.67
CA GLY A 321 4.89 -19.28 -4.66
C GLY A 321 5.28 -17.82 -4.47
N THR A 322 4.75 -16.90 -5.27
CA THR A 322 4.81 -15.47 -4.97
C THR A 322 3.93 -15.13 -3.76
N TRP A 323 4.34 -14.16 -2.96
CA TRP A 323 3.66 -13.84 -1.70
C TRP A 323 3.86 -12.39 -1.26
N SER A 324 2.99 -11.93 -0.34
CA SER A 324 3.06 -10.64 0.34
C SER A 324 3.32 -10.86 1.83
N PRO A 325 4.36 -10.20 2.42
CA PRO A 325 4.67 -10.25 3.84
C PRO A 325 3.53 -9.81 4.75
N PHE A 326 3.65 -10.10 6.04
CA PHE A 326 2.68 -9.70 7.04
C PHE A 326 2.62 -8.18 7.22
N HIS A 327 1.47 -7.58 6.93
CA HIS A 327 1.26 -6.14 7.00
C HIS A 327 -0.21 -5.79 7.20
N ALA A 328 -0.51 -4.52 7.46
CA ALA A 328 -1.85 -3.98 7.30
C ALA A 328 -1.77 -2.86 6.26
N ASP A 329 -2.86 -2.62 5.56
CA ASP A 329 -2.91 -1.61 4.51
C ASP A 329 -2.59 -0.20 5.02
N ILE A 330 -1.91 0.59 4.17
CA ILE A 330 -1.59 1.99 4.46
C ILE A 330 -2.85 2.79 4.80
N PHE A 331 -2.68 3.81 5.64
CA PHE A 331 -3.78 4.60 6.20
C PHE A 331 -4.76 3.81 7.07
N ARG A 332 -4.48 2.54 7.35
CA ARG A 332 -5.47 1.59 7.86
C ARG A 332 -6.71 1.61 6.95
N SER A 333 -6.50 1.74 5.65
CA SER A 333 -7.57 1.72 4.66
C SER A 333 -8.29 0.38 4.67
N PHE A 334 -9.47 0.37 4.06
CA PHE A 334 -10.06 -0.86 3.57
C PHE A 334 -9.32 -1.33 2.32
N SER A 335 -9.37 -2.62 2.04
CA SER A 335 -8.86 -3.19 0.79
C SER A 335 -9.79 -4.26 0.24
N TRP A 336 -9.84 -4.37 -1.08
CA TRP A 336 -10.55 -5.43 -1.76
C TRP A 336 -9.65 -6.01 -2.82
N SER A 337 -9.72 -7.31 -3.01
CA SER A 337 -8.98 -8.01 -4.05
C SER A 337 -9.91 -8.93 -4.82
N VAL A 338 -9.95 -8.80 -6.14
CA VAL A 338 -10.58 -9.77 -7.03
C VAL A 338 -9.51 -10.62 -7.67
N ASN A 339 -9.58 -11.93 -7.43
CA ASN A 339 -8.63 -12.86 -8.03
C ASN A 339 -9.08 -13.23 -9.44
N ILE A 340 -8.45 -12.72 -10.49
CA ILE A 340 -8.90 -12.94 -11.88
C ILE A 340 -8.68 -14.40 -12.29
N CYS A 341 -7.53 -14.97 -11.94
CA CYS A 341 -7.20 -16.38 -12.12
C CYS A 341 -6.24 -16.88 -11.02
N GLY A 342 -6.12 -18.21 -10.88
CA GLY A 342 -5.31 -18.84 -9.83
C GLY A 342 -6.02 -18.92 -8.48
N ARG A 343 -5.26 -19.17 -7.42
CA ARG A 343 -5.74 -19.26 -6.03
C ARG A 343 -4.82 -18.50 -5.09
N LYS A 344 -5.39 -17.82 -4.10
CA LYS A 344 -4.65 -17.13 -3.04
C LYS A 344 -5.02 -17.66 -1.66
N LYS A 345 -4.03 -17.86 -0.80
CA LYS A 345 -4.21 -18.09 0.63
C LYS A 345 -3.98 -16.80 1.39
N TRP A 346 -4.97 -16.36 2.14
CA TRP A 346 -4.90 -15.23 3.05
C TRP A 346 -4.85 -15.72 4.49
N LEU A 347 -3.94 -15.15 5.28
CA LEU A 347 -3.87 -15.31 6.73
C LEU A 347 -4.23 -13.97 7.35
N LEU A 348 -5.36 -13.88 8.04
CA LEU A 348 -5.93 -12.64 8.55
C LEU A 348 -5.95 -12.62 10.07
N PHE A 349 -5.49 -11.51 10.65
CA PHE A 349 -5.50 -11.26 12.09
C PHE A 349 -6.32 -10.00 12.37
N PRO A 350 -7.33 -10.07 13.26
CA PRO A 350 -8.12 -8.90 13.62
C PRO A 350 -7.23 -7.85 14.33
N PRO A 351 -7.57 -6.56 14.21
CA PRO A 351 -6.80 -5.48 14.82
C PRO A 351 -6.53 -5.72 16.31
N GLY A 352 -5.28 -5.55 16.73
CA GLY A 352 -4.81 -5.81 18.09
C GLY A 352 -4.22 -7.21 18.31
N GLN A 353 -4.54 -8.22 17.48
CA GLN A 353 -3.91 -9.54 17.63
C GLN A 353 -2.44 -9.56 17.17
N GLU A 354 -2.05 -8.65 16.28
CA GLU A 354 -0.66 -8.45 15.87
C GLU A 354 0.27 -8.12 17.05
N GLU A 355 -0.26 -7.54 18.13
CA GLU A 355 0.53 -7.21 19.32
C GLU A 355 1.12 -8.46 19.97
N ALA A 356 0.39 -9.57 19.95
CA ALA A 356 0.87 -10.85 20.46
C ALA A 356 1.99 -11.44 19.58
N LEU A 357 2.09 -11.01 18.32
CA LEU A 357 3.10 -11.47 17.37
C LEU A 357 4.39 -10.66 17.41
N ARG A 358 4.43 -9.53 18.12
CA ARG A 358 5.62 -8.69 18.22
C ARG A 358 6.81 -9.45 18.81
N ASP A 359 7.98 -9.18 18.26
CA ASP A 359 9.24 -9.65 18.82
C ASP A 359 9.63 -8.87 20.10
N CYS A 360 10.72 -9.29 20.75
CA CYS A 360 11.26 -8.66 21.95
C CYS A 360 11.78 -7.23 21.74
N HIS A 361 11.91 -6.78 20.49
CA HIS A 361 12.24 -5.41 20.10
C HIS A 361 11.01 -4.58 19.71
N GLY A 362 9.81 -5.17 19.77
CA GLY A 362 8.56 -4.52 19.39
C GLY A 362 8.26 -4.53 17.89
N GLY A 363 9.06 -5.22 17.08
CA GLY A 363 8.85 -5.39 15.64
C GLY A 363 7.78 -6.43 15.33
N LEU A 364 7.00 -6.21 14.27
CA LEU A 364 6.10 -7.24 13.75
C LEU A 364 6.88 -8.27 12.90
N PRO A 365 6.44 -9.54 12.86
CA PRO A 365 7.11 -10.55 12.07
C PRO A 365 6.97 -10.25 10.57
N TYR A 366 7.99 -10.61 9.80
CA TYR A 366 7.94 -10.53 8.34
C TYR A 366 7.10 -11.66 7.73
N ASP A 367 7.21 -12.86 8.30
CA ASP A 367 6.47 -14.05 7.91
C ASP A 367 5.78 -14.66 9.13
N VAL A 368 4.44 -14.65 9.14
CA VAL A 368 3.63 -15.22 10.24
C VAL A 368 3.61 -16.75 10.28
N THR A 369 4.22 -17.39 9.30
CA THR A 369 4.39 -18.86 9.25
C THR A 369 5.80 -19.30 9.63
N SER A 370 6.69 -18.34 9.92
CA SER A 370 8.07 -18.64 10.28
C SER A 370 8.14 -19.47 11.57
N PRO A 371 8.96 -20.55 11.63
CA PRO A 371 9.15 -21.33 12.84
C PRO A 371 9.77 -20.50 13.98
N THR A 372 10.42 -19.36 13.68
CA THR A 372 10.99 -18.45 14.68
C THR A 372 9.95 -17.89 15.64
N LEU A 373 8.67 -17.84 15.25
CA LEU A 373 7.58 -17.40 16.12
C LEU A 373 7.38 -18.29 17.35
N GLN A 374 7.86 -19.53 17.29
CA GLN A 374 7.81 -20.46 18.42
C GLN A 374 8.93 -20.23 19.45
N ASP A 375 9.94 -19.42 19.12
CA ASP A 375 11.00 -19.04 20.06
C ASP A 375 10.44 -18.02 21.06
N ALA A 376 10.17 -18.48 22.29
CA ALA A 376 9.61 -17.65 23.36
C ALA A 376 10.55 -16.51 23.82
N ASN A 377 11.85 -16.57 23.53
CA ASN A 377 12.76 -15.46 23.82
C ASN A 377 12.62 -14.34 22.80
N LEU A 378 12.37 -14.71 21.54
CA LEU A 378 12.17 -13.75 20.45
C LEU A 378 10.74 -13.23 20.41
N HIS A 379 9.74 -14.10 20.57
CA HIS A 379 8.31 -13.77 20.51
C HIS A 379 7.59 -14.18 21.81
N PRO A 380 7.81 -13.45 22.91
CA PRO A 380 7.35 -13.84 24.25
C PRO A 380 5.83 -13.90 24.41
N ARG A 381 5.09 -13.21 23.54
CA ARG A 381 3.62 -13.14 23.59
C ARG A 381 2.93 -14.02 22.54
N HIS A 382 3.66 -14.77 21.72
CA HIS A 382 3.09 -15.55 20.61
C HIS A 382 2.01 -16.55 21.09
N GLN A 383 2.19 -17.15 22.26
CA GLN A 383 1.23 -18.10 22.85
C GLN A 383 -0.13 -17.45 23.19
N CYS A 384 -0.19 -16.12 23.29
CA CYS A 384 -1.44 -15.37 23.50
C CYS A 384 -2.15 -15.04 22.18
N CYS A 385 -1.53 -15.30 21.04
CA CYS A 385 -2.12 -15.04 19.73
C CYS A 385 -3.12 -16.15 19.36
N SER A 386 -4.26 -15.75 18.80
CA SER A 386 -5.18 -16.73 18.21
C SER A 386 -4.67 -17.15 16.83
N PRO A 387 -5.03 -18.35 16.34
CA PRO A 387 -4.76 -18.71 14.95
C PRO A 387 -5.37 -17.70 13.98
N PRO A 388 -4.71 -17.44 12.83
CA PRO A 388 -5.27 -16.57 11.81
C PRO A 388 -6.60 -17.10 11.27
N LEU A 389 -7.47 -16.19 10.83
CA LEU A 389 -8.52 -16.55 9.91
C LEU A 389 -7.89 -16.89 8.55
N GLU A 390 -8.11 -18.10 8.06
CA GLU A 390 -7.62 -18.52 6.77
C GLU A 390 -8.71 -18.39 5.69
N ILE A 391 -8.37 -17.77 4.56
CA ILE A 391 -9.21 -17.74 3.35
C ILE A 391 -8.44 -18.33 2.19
N ILE A 392 -9.04 -19.30 1.48
CA ILE A 392 -8.61 -19.67 0.14
C ILE A 392 -9.53 -18.94 -0.83
N GLN A 393 -8.97 -17.96 -1.54
CA GLN A 393 -9.68 -17.17 -2.53
C GLN A 393 -9.52 -17.82 -3.90
N GLU A 394 -10.63 -18.24 -4.48
CA GLU A 394 -10.69 -18.91 -5.78
C GLU A 394 -10.78 -17.90 -6.95
N ALA A 395 -10.63 -18.40 -8.16
CA ALA A 395 -10.69 -17.59 -9.37
C ALA A 395 -12.07 -16.93 -9.57
N GLY A 396 -12.10 -15.61 -9.49
CA GLY A 396 -13.23 -14.71 -9.71
C GLY A 396 -13.80 -14.14 -8.43
N GLU A 397 -13.43 -14.71 -7.29
CA GLU A 397 -13.94 -14.28 -6.00
C GLU A 397 -13.33 -12.93 -5.61
N MET A 398 -14.11 -12.17 -4.86
CA MET A 398 -13.67 -10.90 -4.28
C MET A 398 -13.52 -11.08 -2.78
N VAL A 399 -12.39 -10.68 -2.20
CA VAL A 399 -12.21 -10.62 -0.75
C VAL A 399 -12.24 -9.17 -0.29
N PHE A 400 -12.95 -8.89 0.79
CA PHE A 400 -12.93 -7.62 1.50
C PHE A 400 -12.05 -7.76 2.76
N ILE A 401 -11.05 -6.90 2.85
CA ILE A 401 -10.11 -6.77 3.97
C ILE A 401 -10.46 -5.50 4.74
N PRO A 402 -10.91 -5.60 6.00
CA PRO A 402 -11.32 -4.44 6.77
C PRO A 402 -10.13 -3.64 7.32
N SER A 403 -10.44 -2.45 7.82
CA SER A 403 -9.48 -1.46 8.31
C SER A 403 -8.66 -2.05 9.47
N GLY A 404 -7.32 -1.98 9.33
CA GLY A 404 -6.38 -2.39 10.37
C GLY A 404 -6.20 -3.91 10.54
N TRP A 405 -6.85 -4.74 9.71
CA TRP A 405 -6.62 -6.19 9.72
C TRP A 405 -5.25 -6.50 9.15
N HIS A 406 -4.34 -7.02 10.00
CA HIS A 406 -3.04 -7.46 9.54
C HIS A 406 -3.17 -8.78 8.82
N HIS A 407 -2.45 -8.94 7.71
CA HIS A 407 -2.59 -10.07 6.84
C HIS A 407 -1.32 -10.40 6.06
N GLN A 408 -1.25 -11.67 5.65
CA GLN A 408 -0.20 -12.24 4.80
C GLN A 408 -0.87 -13.04 3.67
N VAL A 409 -0.33 -12.95 2.46
CA VAL A 409 -0.97 -13.51 1.25
C VAL A 409 0.00 -14.36 0.47
N HIS A 410 -0.41 -15.57 0.08
CA HIS A 410 0.39 -16.50 -0.72
C HIS A 410 -0.38 -16.87 -1.99
N ASN A 411 0.26 -16.75 -3.16
CA ASN A 411 -0.30 -17.23 -4.42
C ASN A 411 0.00 -18.73 -4.54
N LEU A 412 -1.06 -19.55 -4.47
CA LEU A 412 -0.96 -21.01 -4.53
C LEU A 412 -0.87 -21.55 -5.96
N ASP A 413 -1.27 -20.74 -6.94
CA ASP A 413 -1.14 -21.00 -8.38
C ASP A 413 -0.63 -19.73 -9.09
N ASP A 414 -0.31 -19.82 -10.38
CA ASP A 414 -0.13 -18.65 -11.26
C ASP A 414 -1.36 -17.73 -11.20
N THR A 415 -1.14 -16.50 -10.74
CA THR A 415 -2.23 -15.65 -10.28
C THR A 415 -2.14 -14.25 -10.90
N ILE A 416 -3.31 -13.71 -11.26
CA ILE A 416 -3.50 -12.28 -11.55
C ILE A 416 -4.66 -11.80 -10.70
N SER A 417 -4.51 -10.66 -10.02
CA SER A 417 -5.59 -10.03 -9.26
C SER A 417 -5.64 -8.52 -9.49
N ILE A 418 -6.82 -7.96 -9.25
CA ILE A 418 -7.06 -6.52 -9.23
C ILE A 418 -7.42 -6.15 -7.79
N ASN A 419 -6.79 -5.12 -7.26
CA ASN A 419 -6.84 -4.74 -5.87
C ASN A 419 -7.05 -3.23 -5.75
N HIS A 420 -7.92 -2.79 -4.84
CA HIS A 420 -8.01 -1.37 -4.49
C HIS A 420 -7.92 -1.20 -2.99
N ASN A 421 -7.28 -0.10 -2.58
CA ASN A 421 -7.39 0.42 -1.23
C ASN A 421 -8.33 1.61 -1.22
N TRP A 422 -9.16 1.72 -0.18
CA TRP A 422 -10.07 2.86 -0.03
C TRP A 422 -10.35 3.25 1.41
N VAL A 423 -10.79 4.49 1.59
CA VAL A 423 -11.26 5.06 2.85
C VAL A 423 -12.67 5.61 2.64
N ASN A 424 -13.48 5.59 3.70
CA ASN A 424 -14.79 6.24 3.72
C ASN A 424 -15.19 6.69 5.13
N GLY A 425 -16.44 7.10 5.30
CA GLY A 425 -16.96 7.56 6.59
C GLY A 425 -16.88 6.53 7.72
N CYS A 426 -16.76 5.23 7.43
CA CYS A 426 -16.63 4.18 8.45
C CYS A 426 -15.23 4.09 9.05
N ASN A 427 -14.17 4.47 8.32
CA ASN A 427 -12.78 4.33 8.77
C ASN A 427 -11.96 5.63 8.70
N LEU A 428 -12.58 6.78 8.39
CA LEU A 428 -11.89 8.06 8.35
C LEU A 428 -11.22 8.42 9.69
N ALA A 429 -11.90 8.18 10.82
CA ALA A 429 -11.32 8.43 12.15
C ALA A 429 -10.09 7.55 12.42
N THR A 430 -10.12 6.29 11.94
CA THR A 430 -8.97 5.37 12.04
C THR A 430 -7.79 5.86 11.22
N MET A 431 -8.03 6.36 10.00
CA MET A 431 -7.00 7.01 9.18
C MET A 431 -6.41 8.22 9.90
N TRP A 432 -7.25 9.09 10.47
CA TRP A 432 -6.78 10.26 11.22
C TRP A 432 -5.92 9.84 12.43
N HIS A 433 -6.34 8.82 13.18
CA HIS A 433 -5.55 8.30 14.29
C HIS A 433 -4.21 7.73 13.85
N PHE A 434 -4.18 7.00 12.73
CA PHE A 434 -2.94 6.52 12.13
C PHE A 434 -1.99 7.68 11.79
N LEU A 435 -2.49 8.74 11.15
CA LEU A 435 -1.65 9.90 10.79
C LEU A 435 -1.06 10.61 12.03
N GLN A 436 -1.82 10.70 13.12
CA GLN A 436 -1.31 11.22 14.40
C GLN A 436 -0.19 10.33 14.95
N GLN A 437 -0.35 9.01 14.91
CA GLN A 437 0.68 8.06 15.36
C GLN A 437 1.95 8.15 14.50
N GLU A 438 1.81 8.30 13.19
CA GLU A 438 2.94 8.45 12.26
C GLU A 438 3.71 9.75 12.53
N LEU A 439 3.01 10.88 12.71
CA LEU A 439 3.65 12.13 13.08
C LEU A 439 4.35 12.02 14.45
N HIS A 440 3.71 11.37 15.42
CA HIS A 440 4.32 11.14 16.72
C HIS A 440 5.58 10.27 16.63
N ALA A 441 5.55 9.20 15.83
CA ALA A 441 6.69 8.32 15.63
C ALA A 441 7.86 9.08 14.99
N VAL A 442 7.59 9.93 14.00
CA VAL A 442 8.56 10.86 13.44
C VAL A 442 9.15 11.77 14.52
N GLN A 443 8.30 12.43 15.30
CA GLN A 443 8.71 13.37 16.33
C GLN A 443 9.58 12.74 17.42
N GLN A 444 9.28 11.50 17.82
CA GLN A 444 10.11 10.74 18.77
C GLN A 444 11.47 10.41 18.19
N GLU A 445 11.49 10.00 16.92
CA GLU A 445 12.71 9.53 16.27
C GLU A 445 13.70 10.67 15.99
N ILE A 446 13.21 11.89 15.74
CA ILE A 446 14.04 13.08 15.53
C ILE A 446 14.03 14.05 16.72
N SER A 447 13.67 13.57 17.91
CA SER A 447 13.47 14.40 19.10
C SER A 447 14.75 15.10 19.59
N GLU A 448 15.93 14.49 19.38
CA GLU A 448 17.22 15.05 19.80
C GLU A 448 17.56 16.38 19.12
N TRP A 449 16.97 16.64 17.94
CA TRP A 449 17.17 17.88 17.19
C TRP A 449 16.08 18.92 17.43
N ARG A 450 15.13 18.67 18.33
CA ARG A 450 13.97 19.55 18.55
C ARG A 450 14.36 21.01 18.84
N ASP A 451 15.36 21.22 19.69
CA ASP A 451 15.76 22.56 20.14
C ASP A 451 16.82 23.20 19.23
N SER A 452 17.49 22.40 18.39
CA SER A 452 18.61 22.87 17.54
C SER A 452 18.24 23.02 16.06
N MET A 453 17.16 22.38 15.61
CA MET A 453 16.68 22.45 14.23
C MET A 453 15.60 23.54 14.09
N PRO A 454 15.84 24.61 13.30
CA PRO A 454 14.80 25.56 12.95
C PRO A 454 13.63 24.86 12.25
N ASP A 455 12.40 25.30 12.54
CA ASP A 455 11.19 24.75 11.96
C ASP A 455 11.07 23.22 12.10
N TRP A 456 11.51 22.67 13.24
CA TRP A 456 11.52 21.23 13.50
C TRP A 456 10.15 20.56 13.25
N HIS A 457 9.05 21.23 13.60
CA HIS A 457 7.69 20.73 13.33
C HIS A 457 7.39 20.62 11.83
N HIS A 458 7.82 21.59 11.03
CA HIS A 458 7.67 21.53 9.57
C HIS A 458 8.50 20.38 8.99
N HIS A 459 9.73 20.20 9.49
CA HIS A 459 10.56 19.06 9.09
C HIS A 459 9.91 17.73 9.44
N CYS A 460 9.24 17.61 10.60
CA CYS A 460 8.44 16.43 10.95
C CYS A 460 7.35 16.15 9.90
N GLN A 461 6.62 17.17 9.45
CA GLN A 461 5.58 17.04 8.42
C GLN A 461 6.16 16.61 7.06
N VAL A 462 7.30 17.18 6.64
CA VAL A 462 8.00 16.81 5.39
C VAL A 462 8.44 15.34 5.43
N ILE A 463 8.98 14.94 6.56
CA ILE A 463 9.41 13.58 6.83
C ILE A 463 8.20 12.62 6.80
N MET A 464 7.14 12.95 7.53
CA MET A 464 5.91 12.15 7.61
C MET A 464 5.33 11.93 6.21
N ARG A 465 5.26 13.00 5.41
CA ARG A 465 4.82 12.92 4.00
C ARG A 465 5.61 11.88 3.20
N SER A 466 6.93 11.82 3.38
CA SER A 466 7.76 10.85 2.67
C SER A 466 7.57 9.41 3.17
N CYS A 467 7.15 9.22 4.41
CA CYS A 467 6.97 7.89 5.01
C CYS A 467 5.56 7.34 4.81
N SER A 468 4.55 8.17 5.08
CA SER A 468 3.14 7.79 5.13
C SER A 468 2.38 8.22 3.85
N GLY A 469 3.00 8.97 2.94
CA GLY A 469 2.43 9.39 1.66
C GLY A 469 1.70 10.75 1.69
N ILE A 470 1.17 11.15 2.84
CA ILE A 470 0.54 12.45 3.06
C ILE A 470 0.97 13.05 4.40
N ASN A 471 0.93 14.38 4.50
CA ASN A 471 1.05 15.10 5.76
C ASN A 471 -0.32 15.67 6.22
N PHE A 472 -0.32 16.44 7.32
CA PHE A 472 -1.55 17.03 7.86
C PHE A 472 -2.21 18.05 6.93
N GLU A 473 -1.43 18.82 6.16
CA GLU A 473 -1.92 19.76 5.15
C GLU A 473 -2.67 19.01 4.03
N GLU A 474 -2.04 17.97 3.47
CA GLU A 474 -2.64 17.14 2.43
C GLU A 474 -3.85 16.36 2.96
N PHE A 475 -3.86 15.96 4.24
CA PHE A 475 -5.04 15.36 4.86
C PHE A 475 -6.21 16.33 4.97
N TYR A 476 -5.97 17.61 5.28
CA TYR A 476 -7.03 18.64 5.19
C TYR A 476 -7.56 18.78 3.77
N HIS A 477 -6.69 18.84 2.76
CA HIS A 477 -7.13 18.90 1.36
C HIS A 477 -7.92 17.68 0.93
N PHE A 478 -7.56 16.50 1.42
CA PHE A 478 -8.37 15.29 1.29
C PHE A 478 -9.78 15.48 1.86
N LEU A 479 -9.91 15.90 3.12
CA LEU A 479 -11.21 16.17 3.75
C LEU A 479 -12.03 17.20 2.97
N LYS A 480 -11.39 18.29 2.54
CA LYS A 480 -12.02 19.37 1.75
C LYS A 480 -12.62 18.85 0.45
N VAL A 481 -11.87 18.08 -0.33
CA VAL A 481 -12.34 17.57 -1.64
C VAL A 481 -13.57 16.70 -1.46
N ILE A 482 -13.57 15.81 -0.45
CA ILE A 482 -14.71 14.94 -0.19
C ILE A 482 -15.90 15.75 0.34
N ALA A 483 -15.67 16.67 1.28
CA ALA A 483 -16.69 17.55 1.83
C ALA A 483 -17.41 18.35 0.75
N GLU A 484 -16.67 19.00 -0.16
CA GLU A 484 -17.25 19.79 -1.25
C GLU A 484 -18.10 18.93 -2.19
N ARG A 485 -17.67 17.69 -2.49
CA ARG A 485 -18.46 16.75 -3.30
C ARG A 485 -19.75 16.34 -2.61
N ARG A 486 -19.72 16.04 -1.31
CA ARG A 486 -20.93 15.65 -0.56
C ARG A 486 -21.91 16.80 -0.38
N LEU A 487 -21.40 18.01 -0.09
CA LEU A 487 -22.22 19.23 -0.03
C LEU A 487 -22.91 19.51 -1.37
N LEU A 488 -22.22 19.28 -2.49
CA LEU A 488 -22.82 19.42 -3.83
C LEU A 488 -23.96 18.41 -4.07
N ILE A 489 -23.82 17.17 -3.59
CA ILE A 489 -24.86 16.14 -3.70
C ILE A 489 -26.11 16.57 -2.92
N LEU A 490 -25.96 17.09 -1.70
CA LEU A 490 -27.09 17.60 -0.91
C LEU A 490 -27.75 18.83 -1.55
N GLY A 491 -26.96 19.76 -2.08
CA GLY A 491 -27.48 20.94 -2.78
C GLY A 491 -28.33 20.57 -4.00
N LYS A 492 -27.88 19.61 -4.83
CA LYS A 492 -28.65 19.12 -5.99
C LYS A 492 -29.91 18.34 -5.59
N GLY A 493 -29.85 17.59 -4.48
CA GLY A 493 -31.00 16.89 -3.93
C GLY A 493 -32.16 17.81 -3.55
N ALA A 494 -31.85 19.02 -3.08
CA ALA A 494 -32.84 20.05 -2.77
C ALA A 494 -33.47 20.71 -4.02
N GLU A 495 -32.78 20.68 -5.17
CA GLU A 495 -33.23 21.29 -6.43
C GLU A 495 -33.97 20.32 -7.39
N GLY A 496 -34.20 19.06 -7.00
CA GLY A 496 -35.09 18.13 -7.70
C GLY A 496 -34.59 17.60 -9.07
N THR A 497 -33.32 17.81 -9.44
CA THR A 497 -32.77 17.31 -10.71
C THR A 497 -32.07 15.95 -10.52
N ALA A 498 -32.81 14.89 -10.85
CA ALA A 498 -32.34 13.50 -10.84
C ALA A 498 -31.46 13.17 -12.05
N GLU A 499 -30.30 13.79 -12.19
CA GLU A 499 -29.21 13.23 -13.01
C GLU A 499 -27.89 13.37 -12.24
N CYS A 500 -27.57 12.31 -11.50
CA CYS A 500 -26.30 12.18 -10.82
C CYS A 500 -25.24 11.83 -11.88
N GLY A 501 -24.28 12.74 -12.12
CA GLY A 501 -23.00 12.39 -12.75
C GLY A 501 -22.25 11.33 -11.91
N PRO A 502 -21.02 10.95 -12.27
CA PRO A 502 -20.28 9.84 -11.65
C PRO A 502 -19.77 10.15 -10.22
N GLY A 503 -20.61 10.74 -9.37
CA GLY A 503 -20.54 10.61 -7.91
C GLY A 503 -21.21 9.30 -7.50
N THR A 504 -20.79 8.75 -6.36
CA THR A 504 -20.91 7.34 -5.90
C THR A 504 -22.27 6.63 -6.07
N GLY A 505 -23.36 7.31 -6.44
CA GLY A 505 -24.65 6.69 -6.72
C GLY A 505 -25.34 6.09 -5.48
N LEU A 506 -24.78 6.30 -4.29
CA LEU A 506 -25.24 5.73 -3.02
C LEU A 506 -26.41 6.51 -2.38
N GLY A 507 -26.79 7.65 -2.97
CA GLY A 507 -27.95 8.44 -2.59
C GLY A 507 -27.72 9.45 -1.47
N LEU A 508 -28.76 10.24 -1.17
CA LEU A 508 -28.71 11.36 -0.21
C LEU A 508 -28.39 10.91 1.21
N GLN A 509 -29.00 9.81 1.68
CA GLN A 509 -28.77 9.30 3.04
C GLN A 509 -27.30 8.95 3.30
N HIS A 510 -26.62 8.38 2.29
CA HIS A 510 -25.19 8.08 2.38
C HIS A 510 -24.36 9.36 2.43
N ALA A 511 -24.72 10.38 1.64
CA ALA A 511 -24.04 11.67 1.67
C ALA A 511 -24.19 12.39 3.03
N VAL A 512 -25.36 12.30 3.68
CA VAL A 512 -25.58 12.83 5.04
C VAL A 512 -24.69 12.11 6.05
N PHE A 513 -24.62 10.77 6.00
CA PHE A 513 -23.71 9.99 6.84
C PHE A 513 -22.25 10.41 6.64
N ASP A 514 -21.80 10.53 5.39
CA ASP A 514 -20.45 10.95 5.04
C ASP A 514 -20.11 12.35 5.61
N ILE A 515 -21.03 13.31 5.49
CA ILE A 515 -20.87 14.68 6.05
C ILE A 515 -20.76 14.65 7.57
N GLY A 516 -21.59 13.85 8.25
CA GLY A 516 -21.53 13.68 9.70
C GLY A 516 -20.18 13.15 10.19
N ARG A 517 -19.52 12.30 9.39
CA ARG A 517 -18.18 11.76 9.69
C ARG A 517 -17.06 12.73 9.33
N LEU A 518 -17.22 13.50 8.25
CA LEU A 518 -16.30 14.57 7.91
C LEU A 518 -16.28 15.67 8.98
N ALA A 519 -17.44 16.11 9.46
CA ALA A 519 -17.54 17.16 10.49
C ALA A 519 -16.83 16.73 11.79
N GLU A 520 -17.11 15.52 12.27
CA GLU A 520 -16.50 14.98 13.48
C GLU A 520 -14.96 14.92 13.38
N VAL A 521 -14.43 14.35 12.29
CA VAL A 521 -12.98 14.22 12.12
C VAL A 521 -12.34 15.58 11.87
N LEU A 522 -12.97 16.47 11.09
CA LEU A 522 -12.46 17.82 10.85
C LEU A 522 -12.40 18.63 12.15
N ALA A 523 -13.40 18.53 13.02
CA ALA A 523 -13.35 19.13 14.36
C ALA A 523 -12.16 18.61 15.19
N SER A 524 -11.91 17.30 15.15
CA SER A 524 -10.72 16.70 15.79
C SER A 524 -9.40 17.20 15.19
N VAL A 525 -9.34 17.37 13.86
CA VAL A 525 -8.16 17.92 13.16
C VAL A 525 -7.89 19.37 13.59
N ILE A 526 -8.90 20.23 13.59
CA ILE A 526 -8.80 21.65 13.99
C ILE A 526 -8.34 21.77 15.46
N ALA A 527 -8.84 20.90 16.33
CA ALA A 527 -8.47 20.89 17.74
C ALA A 527 -7.05 20.35 18.00
N HIS A 528 -6.42 19.68 17.02
CA HIS A 528 -5.15 19.00 17.23
C HIS A 528 -3.96 19.99 17.29
N PRO A 529 -3.12 19.97 18.36
CA PRO A 529 -2.05 20.95 18.54
C PRO A 529 -1.01 21.00 17.41
N ASP A 530 -0.67 19.86 16.81
CA ASP A 530 0.25 19.84 15.66
C ASP A 530 -0.39 20.34 14.36
N PHE A 531 -1.72 20.28 14.22
CA PHE A 531 -2.41 20.85 13.07
C PHE A 531 -2.50 22.37 13.17
N GLN A 532 -2.70 22.92 14.38
CA GLN A 532 -2.65 24.37 14.64
C GLN A 532 -1.30 25.02 14.30
N ARG A 533 -0.25 24.21 14.09
CA ARG A 533 1.09 24.65 13.65
C ARG A 533 1.27 24.60 12.13
N VAL A 534 0.33 24.01 11.39
CA VAL A 534 0.34 24.00 9.92
C VAL A 534 -0.03 25.40 9.43
N ASP A 535 0.67 25.89 8.40
CA ASP A 535 0.33 27.15 7.77
C ASP A 535 -0.94 26.98 6.92
N THR A 536 -2.08 27.42 7.45
CA THR A 536 -3.38 27.37 6.77
C THR A 536 -3.67 28.64 5.95
N GLY A 537 -2.73 29.59 5.85
CA GLY A 537 -2.97 30.90 5.23
C GLY A 537 -3.38 30.83 3.75
N ALA A 538 -2.97 29.77 3.05
CA ALA A 538 -3.35 29.51 1.66
C ALA A 538 -4.63 28.67 1.50
N PHE A 539 -5.23 28.20 2.60
CA PHE A 539 -6.38 27.31 2.53
C PHE A 539 -7.64 28.10 2.15
N SER A 540 -8.42 27.53 1.22
CA SER A 540 -9.72 28.06 0.84
C SER A 540 -10.66 26.90 0.53
N PRO A 541 -11.75 26.70 1.31
CA PRO A 541 -12.10 27.45 2.52
C PRO A 541 -11.08 27.25 3.66
N GLN A 542 -11.18 28.06 4.71
CA GLN A 542 -10.47 27.80 5.97
C GLN A 542 -11.10 26.59 6.69
N PRO A 543 -10.34 25.83 7.50
CA PRO A 543 -10.86 24.63 8.18
C PRO A 543 -12.13 24.87 9.00
N GLU A 544 -12.18 25.93 9.79
CA GLU A 544 -13.33 26.29 10.64
C GLU A 544 -14.56 26.65 9.82
N GLU A 545 -14.36 27.34 8.69
CA GLU A 545 -15.43 27.68 7.76
C GLU A 545 -15.98 26.42 7.07
N LEU A 546 -15.11 25.48 6.68
CA LEU A 546 -15.56 24.20 6.14
C LEU A 546 -16.36 23.41 7.19
N LEU A 547 -15.90 23.38 8.43
CA LEU A 547 -16.61 22.71 9.53
C LEU A 547 -18.02 23.29 9.73
N ARG A 548 -18.14 24.62 9.82
CA ARG A 548 -19.43 25.32 9.93
C ARG A 548 -20.38 24.94 8.80
N ARG A 549 -19.88 24.91 7.56
CA ARG A 549 -20.68 24.51 6.38
C ARG A 549 -21.17 23.06 6.47
N LEU A 550 -20.36 22.15 7.02
CA LEU A 550 -20.75 20.76 7.23
C LEU A 550 -21.82 20.66 8.33
N GLU A 551 -21.66 21.36 9.45
CA GLU A 551 -22.63 21.39 10.56
C GLU A 551 -23.99 21.95 10.12
N GLU A 552 -24.00 23.03 9.32
CA GLU A 552 -25.21 23.59 8.73
C GLU A 552 -25.92 22.61 7.80
N ALA A 553 -25.16 21.86 6.99
CA ALA A 553 -25.71 20.83 6.12
C ALA A 553 -26.30 19.65 6.91
N ILE A 554 -25.68 19.27 8.04
CA ILE A 554 -26.21 18.24 8.95
C ILE A 554 -27.53 18.70 9.56
N ALA A 555 -27.59 19.95 10.04
CA ALA A 555 -28.80 20.52 10.62
C ALA A 555 -29.94 20.56 9.59
N ALA A 556 -29.67 21.05 8.37
CA ALA A 556 -30.66 21.06 7.29
C ALA A 556 -31.12 19.66 6.88
N ALA A 557 -30.25 18.65 6.97
CA ALA A 557 -30.59 17.27 6.66
C ALA A 557 -31.37 16.55 7.77
N ALA A 558 -31.37 17.07 9.01
CA ALA A 558 -32.19 16.53 10.09
C ALA A 558 -33.68 16.90 9.95
N ASP A 559 -33.98 17.93 9.16
CA ASP A 559 -35.34 18.40 8.84
C ASP A 559 -35.93 17.71 7.58
N LEU A 560 -35.16 16.86 6.89
CA LEU A 560 -35.56 16.03 5.75
C LEU A 560 -35.96 14.61 6.19
#